data_AF-X0W5Z3-F1
#
_entry.id   AF-X0W5Z3-F1
#
_cell.length_a   1.000
_cell.length_b   1.000
_cell.length_c   1.000
_cell.angle_alpha   90.00
_cell.angle_beta   90.00
_cell.angle_gamma   90.00
#
_symmetry.space_group_name_H-M   'P 1'
#
loop_
_entity.id
_entity.type
_entity.pdbx_description
1 polymer ?
#
loop_
_entity_poly.entity_id
_entity_poly.type
_entity_poly.pdbx_seq_one_letter_code
_entity_poly.pdbx_strand_id
1 'polypeptide(L)'
;GGWQFHNCWFEAIEATDNTPDTLAIYATNPLDVLISNCRFTSLLTSPFSTAAISLTHDMAIDNCRIENNEIFGAVGITIATDVTHKWCDCIIKDNFIKATTLCIDDNTDDWHIIGNNMISLATKANATDLNVGLAVNNHLTGSDGTRLIPYTDQEA
;
A
#
# COMPACT_ATOMS: atom_id res chain seq x y z
N GLY A 1 -5.55 21.38 3.68
CA GLY A 1 -4.51 21.53 2.64
C GLY A 1 -3.97 20.17 2.32
N GLY A 2 -3.75 19.87 1.03
CA GLY A 2 -3.27 18.55 0.60
C GLY A 2 -1.83 18.28 0.99
N TRP A 3 -1.49 17.00 1.18
CA TRP A 3 -0.14 16.53 1.46
C TRP A 3 0.46 15.98 0.18
N GLN A 4 1.69 16.41 -0.13
CA GLN A 4 2.36 15.96 -1.33
C GLN A 4 3.82 15.62 -1.04
N PHE A 5 4.22 14.41 -1.39
CA PHE A 5 5.58 13.91 -1.29
C PHE A 5 6.03 13.47 -2.69
N HIS A 6 7.13 14.05 -3.15
CA HIS A 6 7.64 13.84 -4.49
C HIS A 6 9.14 13.59 -4.42
N ASN A 7 9.62 12.51 -5.05
CA ASN A 7 11.05 12.18 -5.10
C ASN A 7 11.70 12.12 -3.71
N CYS A 8 10.95 11.66 -2.71
CA CYS A 8 11.42 11.55 -1.33
C CYS A 8 11.94 10.13 -1.05
N TRP A 9 12.86 10.02 -0.09
CA TRP A 9 13.33 8.74 0.43
C TRP A 9 13.01 8.67 1.92
N PHE A 10 12.21 7.67 2.29
CA PHE A 10 11.91 7.26 3.65
C PHE A 10 12.64 5.96 3.98
N GLU A 11 13.31 5.93 5.11
CA GLU A 11 14.13 4.82 5.53
C GLU A 11 13.73 4.40 6.93
N ALA A 12 13.31 3.13 7.09
CA ALA A 12 13.09 2.54 8.39
C ALA A 12 14.45 2.34 9.07
N ILE A 13 14.61 2.92 10.25
CA ILE A 13 15.81 2.76 11.07
C ILE A 13 15.38 1.94 12.30
N GLU A 14 16.05 0.82 12.58
CA GLU A 14 15.88 0.20 13.89
C GLU A 14 16.42 1.17 14.93
N ALA A 15 15.58 1.53 15.91
CA ALA A 15 16.07 2.17 17.11
C ALA A 15 17.12 1.26 17.78
N THR A 16 17.93 1.81 18.69
CA THR A 16 19.02 1.07 19.36
C THR A 16 18.59 -0.18 20.12
N ASP A 17 17.29 -0.42 20.23
CA ASP A 17 16.63 -1.57 20.86
C ASP A 17 16.16 -2.65 19.85
N ASN A 18 16.53 -2.55 18.57
CA ASN A 18 16.07 -3.40 17.47
C ASN A 18 14.55 -3.38 17.24
N THR A 19 13.87 -2.29 17.62
CA THR A 19 12.46 -2.09 17.26
C THR A 19 12.39 -1.34 15.92
N PRO A 20 11.86 -1.94 14.85
CA PRO A 20 11.71 -1.24 13.57
C PRO A 20 10.65 -0.14 13.67
N ASP A 21 10.88 0.99 12.99
CA ASP A 21 9.90 2.06 12.83
C ASP A 21 8.53 1.51 12.39
N THR A 22 7.47 2.02 13.00
CA THR A 22 6.11 1.50 12.80
C THR A 22 5.57 1.83 11.42
N LEU A 23 5.71 3.09 10.99
CA LEU A 23 5.13 3.68 9.79
C LEU A 23 6.10 4.71 9.20
N ALA A 24 6.15 4.85 7.87
CA ALA A 24 6.87 5.96 7.23
C ALA A 24 5.98 7.20 7.08
N ILE A 25 4.76 6.98 6.56
CA ILE A 25 3.73 8.00 6.42
C ILE A 25 2.48 7.51 7.12
N TYR A 26 1.99 8.34 8.05
CA TYR A 26 0.68 8.19 8.67
C TYR A 26 -0.11 9.47 8.46
N ALA A 27 -1.20 9.41 7.70
CA ALA A 27 -2.05 10.56 7.43
C ALA A 27 -3.48 10.29 7.93
N THR A 28 -3.96 11.18 8.80
CA THR A 28 -5.34 11.19 9.30
C THR A 28 -6.09 12.35 8.66
N ASN A 29 -7.22 12.07 8.01
CA ASN A 29 -8.09 13.03 7.35
C ASN A 29 -7.39 13.88 6.27
N PRO A 30 -6.59 13.27 5.36
CA PRO A 30 -5.94 14.07 4.33
C PRO A 30 -6.96 14.48 3.26
N LEU A 31 -7.11 15.78 3.00
CA LEU A 31 -8.07 16.27 2.00
C LEU A 31 -7.67 15.93 0.55
N ASP A 32 -6.36 15.87 0.28
CA ASP A 32 -5.74 15.41 -0.96
C ASP A 32 -4.38 14.80 -0.59
N VAL A 33 -4.02 13.66 -1.17
CA VAL A 33 -2.69 13.03 -0.99
C VAL A 33 -2.07 12.74 -2.34
N LEU A 34 -0.84 13.18 -2.55
CA LEU A 34 -0.03 12.71 -3.68
C LEU A 34 1.32 12.22 -3.17
N ILE A 35 1.57 10.92 -3.28
CA ILE A 35 2.86 10.29 -2.97
C ILE A 35 3.39 9.71 -4.28
N SER A 36 4.40 10.38 -4.86
CA SER A 36 4.88 10.06 -6.20
C SER A 36 6.40 9.96 -6.28
N ASN A 37 6.89 8.94 -7.00
CA ASN A 37 8.33 8.73 -7.23
C ASN A 37 9.16 8.65 -5.95
N CYS A 38 8.57 8.18 -4.85
CA CYS A 38 9.24 8.04 -3.57
C CYS A 38 9.79 6.62 -3.36
N ARG A 39 10.74 6.51 -2.44
CA ARG A 39 11.34 5.26 -2.02
C ARG A 39 11.09 5.03 -0.53
N PHE A 40 10.57 3.87 -0.17
CA PHE A 40 10.38 3.44 1.21
C PHE A 40 11.21 2.18 1.42
N THR A 41 12.31 2.29 2.15
CA THR A 41 13.29 1.20 2.30
C THR A 41 13.59 0.90 3.76
N SER A 42 14.38 -0.15 3.95
CA SER A 42 15.10 -0.41 5.19
C SER A 42 16.54 -0.74 4.84
N LEU A 43 17.51 -0.24 5.61
CA LEU A 43 18.91 -0.67 5.52
C LEU A 43 19.12 -2.07 6.11
N LEU A 44 18.13 -2.56 6.83
CA LEU A 44 18.17 -3.80 7.58
C LEU A 44 17.28 -4.85 6.94
N THR A 45 17.32 -6.05 7.49
CA THR A 45 16.47 -7.17 7.05
C THR A 45 14.98 -6.95 7.35
N SER A 46 14.66 -5.99 8.23
CA SER A 46 13.31 -5.73 8.75
C SER A 46 12.71 -4.47 8.11
N PRO A 47 11.54 -4.54 7.46
CA PRO A 47 10.84 -3.36 6.94
C PRO A 47 10.11 -2.58 8.06
N PHE A 48 9.37 -1.51 7.70
CA PHE A 48 8.43 -0.85 8.61
C PHE A 48 7.49 -1.88 9.26
N SER A 49 7.35 -1.86 10.58
CA SER A 49 6.77 -2.99 11.32
C SER A 49 5.25 -3.14 11.18
N THR A 50 4.53 -2.08 10.75
CA THR A 50 3.09 -2.16 10.46
C THR A 50 2.78 -1.92 8.98
N ALA A 51 3.01 -0.71 8.48
CA ALA A 51 2.86 -0.37 7.07
C ALA A 51 3.94 0.64 6.63
N ALA A 52 4.28 0.71 5.34
CA ALA A 52 5.10 1.83 4.87
C ALA A 52 4.26 3.11 4.76
N ILE A 53 3.07 3.01 4.15
CA ILE A 53 2.10 4.10 4.04
C ILE A 53 0.80 3.66 4.68
N SER A 54 0.27 4.48 5.59
CA SER A 54 -1.05 4.28 6.18
C SER A 54 -1.87 5.56 6.09
N LEU A 55 -3.03 5.46 5.43
CA LEU A 55 -4.00 6.54 5.31
C LEU A 55 -5.28 6.16 6.04
N THR A 56 -5.85 7.10 6.78
CA THR A 56 -7.16 6.97 7.44
C THR A 56 -7.91 8.29 7.37
N HIS A 57 -9.22 8.25 7.50
CA HIS A 57 -10.08 9.42 7.37
C HIS A 57 -11.35 9.27 8.22
N ASP A 58 -11.93 10.40 8.61
CA ASP A 58 -13.22 10.53 9.29
C ASP A 58 -14.23 11.37 8.49
N MET A 59 -13.91 11.62 7.22
CA MET A 59 -14.69 12.44 6.30
C MET A 59 -14.43 11.98 4.85
N ALA A 60 -15.30 12.34 3.91
CA ALA A 60 -15.09 11.98 2.51
C ALA A 60 -13.78 12.59 1.97
N ILE A 61 -12.97 11.76 1.33
CA ILE A 61 -11.71 12.15 0.70
C ILE A 61 -11.81 11.96 -0.81
N ASP A 62 -11.16 12.82 -1.58
CA ASP A 62 -11.13 12.75 -3.03
C ASP A 62 -9.68 12.82 -3.54
N ASN A 63 -9.45 12.38 -4.78
CA ASN A 63 -8.26 12.68 -5.57
C ASN A 63 -6.92 12.32 -4.89
N CYS A 64 -6.87 11.19 -4.16
CA CYS A 64 -5.63 10.68 -3.58
C CYS A 64 -4.90 9.73 -4.54
N ARG A 65 -3.59 9.88 -4.63
CA ARG A 65 -2.74 9.15 -5.59
C ARG A 65 -1.46 8.67 -4.91
N ILE A 66 -1.21 7.37 -4.99
CA ILE A 66 0.06 6.76 -4.59
C ILE A 66 0.62 6.09 -5.84
N GLU A 67 1.60 6.73 -6.48
CA GLU A 67 2.05 6.30 -7.81
C GLU A 67 3.56 6.29 -8.04
N ASN A 68 4.04 5.34 -8.84
CA ASN A 68 5.45 5.23 -9.25
C ASN A 68 6.44 5.12 -8.07
N ASN A 69 6.05 4.52 -6.95
CA ASN A 69 6.91 4.37 -5.78
C ASN A 69 7.56 2.98 -5.71
N GLU A 70 8.70 2.89 -5.02
CA GLU A 70 9.29 1.63 -4.55
C GLU A 70 9.04 1.52 -3.05
N ILE A 71 8.27 0.52 -2.63
CA ILE A 71 7.74 0.41 -1.27
C ILE A 71 8.20 -0.90 -0.63
N PHE A 72 8.79 -0.83 0.55
CA PHE A 72 9.10 -2.00 1.38
C PHE A 72 8.53 -1.83 2.80
N GLY A 73 7.58 -2.68 3.17
CA GLY A 73 6.86 -2.62 4.45
C GLY A 73 6.54 -4.01 5.00
N ALA A 74 6.07 -4.10 6.26
CA ALA A 74 5.37 -5.31 6.71
C ALA A 74 4.07 -5.43 5.89
N VAL A 75 3.26 -4.38 5.92
CA VAL A 75 2.27 -4.03 4.89
C VAL A 75 2.84 -2.94 3.98
N GLY A 76 2.59 -3.01 2.68
CA GLY A 76 3.02 -1.95 1.75
C GLY A 76 2.22 -0.66 1.95
N ILE A 77 0.93 -0.72 1.62
CA ILE A 77 -0.01 0.40 1.74
C ILE A 77 -1.25 -0.08 2.49
N THR A 78 -1.65 0.64 3.53
CA THR A 78 -2.92 0.42 4.24
C THR A 78 -3.83 1.63 4.07
N ILE A 79 -5.05 1.39 3.57
CA ILE A 79 -6.16 2.33 3.64
C ILE A 79 -7.11 1.82 4.71
N ALA A 80 -7.09 2.48 5.86
CA ALA A 80 -7.93 2.09 6.99
C ALA A 80 -9.37 2.58 6.77
N THR A 81 -10.34 1.74 7.13
CA THR A 81 -11.76 2.06 7.03
C THR A 81 -12.23 2.95 8.18
N ASP A 82 -13.04 3.94 7.83
CA ASP A 82 -14.22 4.28 8.61
C ASP A 82 -15.44 3.92 7.75
N VAL A 83 -16.40 3.20 8.32
CA VAL A 83 -17.55 2.64 7.58
C VAL A 83 -18.56 3.69 7.11
N THR A 84 -18.32 4.98 7.38
CA THR A 84 -19.26 6.07 7.11
C THR A 84 -18.87 6.96 5.94
N HIS A 85 -17.60 6.96 5.54
CA HIS A 85 -17.07 7.90 4.55
C HIS A 85 -16.44 7.17 3.36
N LYS A 86 -16.40 7.84 2.21
CA LYS A 86 -15.93 7.28 0.94
C LYS A 86 -14.58 7.84 0.54
N TRP A 87 -13.80 7.04 -0.19
CA TRP A 87 -12.70 7.53 -1.02
C TRP A 87 -13.21 7.67 -2.47
N CYS A 88 -13.23 8.90 -2.97
CA CYS A 88 -13.63 9.19 -4.35
C CYS A 88 -12.40 9.35 -5.24
N ASP A 89 -12.41 8.79 -6.44
CA ASP A 89 -11.38 8.98 -7.47
C ASP A 89 -9.93 8.78 -6.98
N CYS A 90 -9.73 7.88 -6.03
CA CYS A 90 -8.42 7.55 -5.47
C CYS A 90 -7.76 6.39 -6.20
N ILE A 91 -6.43 6.42 -6.32
CA ILE A 91 -5.67 5.47 -7.13
C ILE A 91 -4.32 5.09 -6.51
N ILE A 92 -4.02 3.79 -6.52
CA ILE A 92 -2.69 3.22 -6.26
C ILE A 92 -2.19 2.64 -7.58
N LYS A 93 -1.13 3.25 -8.16
CA LYS A 93 -0.73 2.92 -9.54
C LYS A 93 0.77 2.82 -9.80
N ASP A 94 1.16 1.86 -10.63
CA ASP A 94 2.52 1.71 -11.17
C ASP A 94 3.61 1.64 -10.07
N ASN A 95 3.27 1.16 -8.88
CA ASN A 95 4.23 0.99 -7.79
C ASN A 95 4.91 -0.38 -7.86
N PHE A 96 6.13 -0.45 -7.34
CA PHE A 96 6.77 -1.70 -6.95
C PHE A 96 6.65 -1.87 -5.43
N ILE A 97 5.94 -2.89 -4.97
CA ILE A 97 5.63 -3.10 -3.56
C ILE A 97 6.17 -4.45 -3.11
N LYS A 98 7.04 -4.42 -2.11
CA LYS A 98 7.50 -5.60 -1.39
C LYS A 98 6.94 -5.58 0.03
N ALA A 99 6.31 -6.67 0.45
CA ALA A 99 5.69 -6.79 1.77
C ALA A 99 6.03 -8.13 2.44
N THR A 100 5.98 -8.18 3.77
CA THR A 100 6.03 -9.47 4.49
C THR A 100 4.64 -10.10 4.61
N THR A 101 3.60 -9.27 4.66
CA THR A 101 2.19 -9.69 4.72
C THR A 101 1.42 -9.16 3.50
N LEU A 102 0.67 -8.07 3.63
CA LEU A 102 -0.16 -7.52 2.57
C LEU A 102 0.62 -6.47 1.76
N CYS A 103 0.66 -6.58 0.44
CA CYS A 103 1.18 -5.50 -0.40
C CYS A 103 0.24 -4.29 -0.37
N ILE A 104 -1.06 -4.54 -0.44
CA ILE A 104 -2.12 -3.53 -0.34
C ILE A 104 -3.19 -4.08 0.60
N ASP A 105 -3.61 -3.25 1.54
CA ASP A 105 -4.65 -3.48 2.54
C ASP A 105 -5.66 -2.33 2.44
N ASP A 106 -6.53 -2.39 1.43
CA ASP A 106 -7.61 -1.44 1.20
C ASP A 106 -8.91 -1.95 1.83
N ASN A 107 -9.13 -1.57 3.10
CA ASN A 107 -10.35 -1.93 3.85
C ASN A 107 -11.59 -1.12 3.42
N THR A 108 -11.46 -0.24 2.43
CA THR A 108 -12.54 0.66 1.99
C THR A 108 -13.23 0.18 0.73
N ASP A 109 -12.57 -0.71 -0.02
CA ASP A 109 -13.05 -1.23 -1.31
C ASP A 109 -13.33 -0.16 -2.38
N ASP A 110 -12.79 1.05 -2.21
CA ASP A 110 -13.07 2.24 -3.00
C ASP A 110 -11.88 2.69 -3.89
N TRP A 111 -10.68 2.14 -3.70
CA TRP A 111 -9.49 2.57 -4.46
C TRP A 111 -9.31 1.82 -5.78
N HIS A 112 -8.93 2.56 -6.82
CA HIS A 112 -8.48 1.94 -8.07
C HIS A 112 -7.04 1.44 -7.94
N ILE A 113 -6.81 0.16 -8.23
CA ILE A 113 -5.50 -0.48 -8.08
C ILE A 113 -4.97 -0.88 -9.45
N ILE A 114 -3.97 -0.17 -9.98
CA ILE A 114 -3.62 -0.26 -11.42
C ILE A 114 -2.13 -0.47 -11.66
N GLY A 115 -1.74 -1.49 -12.43
CA GLY A 115 -0.37 -1.59 -12.95
C GLY A 115 0.73 -1.83 -11.92
N ASN A 116 0.40 -2.25 -10.70
CA ASN A 116 1.37 -2.44 -9.63
C ASN A 116 2.09 -3.79 -9.75
N ASN A 117 3.38 -3.81 -9.39
CA ASN A 117 4.18 -5.03 -9.25
C ASN A 117 4.37 -5.34 -7.76
N MET A 118 3.81 -6.44 -7.29
CA MET A 118 3.68 -6.78 -5.88
C MET A 118 4.39 -8.09 -5.56
N ILE A 119 5.21 -8.09 -4.51
CA ILE A 119 5.90 -9.26 -3.98
C ILE A 119 5.60 -9.37 -2.48
N SER A 120 4.97 -10.46 -2.07
CA SER A 120 4.68 -10.75 -0.67
C SER A 120 5.37 -12.04 -0.22
N LEU A 121 5.76 -12.10 1.05
CA LEU A 121 6.16 -13.36 1.69
C LEU A 121 4.95 -14.23 2.10
N ALA A 122 3.75 -13.65 2.17
CA ALA A 122 2.51 -14.37 2.38
C ALA A 122 2.09 -15.17 1.13
N THR A 123 1.16 -16.10 1.30
CA THR A 123 0.50 -16.75 0.16
C THR A 123 -0.32 -15.73 -0.63
N LYS A 124 -0.51 -15.96 -1.93
CA LYS A 124 -1.26 -15.06 -2.82
C LYS A 124 -2.61 -14.64 -2.23
N ALA A 125 -3.34 -15.55 -1.59
CA ALA A 125 -4.64 -15.28 -0.99
C ALA A 125 -4.61 -14.29 0.19
N ASN A 126 -3.48 -14.19 0.90
CA ASN A 126 -3.29 -13.33 2.07
C ASN A 126 -2.31 -12.17 1.78
N ALA A 127 -2.01 -11.92 0.51
CA ALA A 127 -1.00 -10.94 0.10
C ALA A 127 -1.61 -9.62 -0.38
N THR A 128 -2.93 -9.55 -0.53
CA THR A 128 -3.70 -8.33 -0.82
C THR A 128 -5.06 -8.42 -0.16
N ASP A 129 -5.54 -7.31 0.38
CA ASP A 129 -6.94 -7.07 0.70
C ASP A 129 -7.39 -5.85 -0.10
N LEU A 130 -8.26 -6.06 -1.08
CA LEU A 130 -8.69 -5.04 -2.02
C LEU A 130 -9.94 -5.48 -2.79
N ASN A 131 -10.66 -4.49 -3.31
CA ASN A 131 -11.74 -4.73 -4.26
C ASN A 131 -11.17 -5.11 -5.64
N VAL A 132 -11.21 -6.40 -5.95
CA VAL A 132 -10.74 -6.92 -7.26
C VAL A 132 -11.50 -6.32 -8.44
N GLY A 133 -12.72 -5.82 -8.26
CA GLY A 133 -13.49 -5.14 -9.31
C GLY A 133 -12.93 -3.78 -9.70
N LEU A 134 -12.12 -3.16 -8.84
CA LEU A 134 -11.43 -1.89 -9.09
C LEU A 134 -9.94 -2.08 -9.41
N ALA A 135 -9.51 -3.33 -9.57
CA ALA A 135 -8.13 -3.67 -9.89
C ALA A 135 -7.97 -3.96 -11.39
N VAL A 136 -6.83 -3.55 -11.96
CA VAL A 136 -6.47 -3.92 -13.35
C VAL A 136 -4.96 -4.00 -13.54
N ASN A 137 -4.51 -5.05 -14.23
CA ASN A 137 -3.13 -5.24 -14.68
C ASN A 137 -2.08 -5.19 -13.55
N ASN A 138 -2.41 -5.70 -12.36
CA ASN A 138 -1.44 -5.83 -11.28
C ASN A 138 -0.83 -7.23 -11.28
N HIS A 139 0.46 -7.32 -10.99
CA HIS A 139 1.20 -8.57 -10.92
C HIS A 139 1.51 -8.86 -9.45
N LEU A 140 1.04 -9.99 -8.92
CA LEU A 140 1.29 -10.39 -7.53
C LEU A 140 2.09 -11.69 -7.48
N THR A 141 3.23 -11.67 -6.80
CA THR A 141 4.00 -12.88 -6.45
C THR A 141 3.93 -13.09 -4.94
N GLY A 142 3.32 -14.19 -4.52
CA GLY A 142 3.35 -14.67 -3.13
C GLY A 142 4.37 -15.80 -2.95
N SER A 143 4.44 -16.36 -1.75
CA SER A 143 5.29 -17.52 -1.44
C SER A 143 4.89 -18.80 -2.18
N ASP A 144 3.69 -18.85 -2.74
CA ASP A 144 3.09 -19.95 -3.50
C ASP A 144 2.93 -19.61 -5.00
N GLY A 145 3.74 -18.67 -5.53
CA GLY A 145 3.85 -18.37 -6.96
C GLY A 145 3.26 -17.01 -7.37
N THR A 146 3.04 -16.82 -8.67
CA THR A 146 2.64 -15.53 -9.26
C THR A 146 1.24 -15.61 -9.87
N ARG A 147 0.46 -14.52 -9.76
CA ARG A 147 -0.83 -14.33 -10.46
C ARG A 147 -1.02 -12.89 -10.93
N LEU A 148 -1.91 -12.69 -11.88
CA LEU A 148 -2.44 -11.39 -12.26
C LEU A 148 -3.67 -11.04 -11.41
N ILE A 149 -3.88 -9.75 -11.16
CA ILE A 149 -5.07 -9.19 -10.53
C ILE A 149 -5.71 -8.19 -11.52
N PRO A 150 -7.01 -8.31 -11.82
CA PRO A 150 -8.01 -9.14 -11.15
C PRO A 150 -7.90 -10.62 -11.52
N TYR A 151 -8.32 -11.47 -10.60
CA TYR A 151 -8.51 -12.90 -10.81
C TYR A 151 -9.94 -13.25 -10.40
N THR A 152 -10.50 -14.27 -11.03
CA THR A 152 -11.72 -14.92 -10.55
C THR A 152 -11.30 -16.06 -9.63
N ASP A 153 -11.96 -16.25 -8.48
CA ASP A 153 -11.68 -17.31 -7.50
C ASP A 153 -11.80 -18.76 -8.03
N GLN A 154 -11.96 -18.95 -9.34
CA GLN A 154 -12.09 -20.24 -10.01
C GLN A 154 -10.76 -20.95 -10.32
N GLU A 155 -9.61 -20.30 -10.14
CA GLU A 155 -8.30 -20.95 -10.33
C GLU A 155 -7.54 -21.02 -9.00
N ALA A 156 -7.93 -22.03 -8.20
CA ALA A 156 -7.20 -22.53 -7.04
C ALA A 156 -6.32 -23.72 -7.42
#